data_AF-A0A1D7QFB4-F1
#
_entry.id   AF-A0A1D7QFB4-F1
#
_cell.length_a   1.000
_cell.length_b   1.000
_cell.length_c   1.000
_cell.angle_alpha   90.00
_cell.angle_beta   90.00
_cell.angle_gamma   90.00
#
_symmetry.space_group_name_H-M   'P 1'
#
loop_
_entity.id
_entity.type
_entity.pdbx_description
1 polymer ?
#
loop_
_entity_poly.entity_id
_entity_poly.type
_entity_poly.pdbx_seq_one_letter_code
_entity_poly.pdbx_strand_id
1 'polypeptide(L)'
;METTEEFGIKLTEIADLAFYYGIESLPDAQKSRPGKEWSKDEMDFFMEKCHDGFKLAQNRLVEEVMSYQLLYRQNKEHIKQSRSGVDKTKTKELQNKEKVIIRRLHNLSHIADGMVVQMLGQQVDVARRLNIGEKGSKHLENSNIEHVIKVVNELNKKPGTFALISDLTSYIQIGDIFVIDREKGYYISELKEGEVNAKLRKFIDTSLENGPPVCEGFQPDFTDHEMDQIKRMLKQDLRALQAVEIVNTDEGIDPKTGGRMTVRTPVVDMEFYDGIFIPMLEELKTKNWSYTVLDRCLHIGMYHGEVGLLMAAGTIPGILERAAENYIVVDLMAITESLSETLFAKPLPKDFVIKLMTGQAKIIIGIDMDKLIQVFNDNGVKTRWLSKRETGKVNSNGKKLEIVVINGRAIGIELGHGKEGIVSGGIISKIVFDNVLPSSLAQAMSTAQGPTMKFGDEHDGNQQI
;
A
#
# COMPACT_ATOMS: atom_id res chain seq x y z
N MET A 1 3.41 -1.69 28.09
CA MET A 1 2.74 -1.54 26.77
C MET A 1 1.49 -0.77 27.06
N GLU A 2 1.31 0.34 26.36
CA GLU A 2 0.17 1.24 26.53
C GLU A 2 -1.15 0.52 26.31
N THR A 3 -2.20 0.99 26.96
CA THR A 3 -3.57 0.57 26.72
C THR A 3 -4.01 0.92 25.29
N THR A 4 -5.13 0.33 24.84
CA THR A 4 -5.69 0.68 23.52
C THR A 4 -6.15 2.13 23.45
N GLU A 5 -6.62 2.69 24.56
CA GLU A 5 -7.05 4.08 24.67
C GLU A 5 -5.88 5.05 24.56
N GLU A 6 -4.81 4.81 25.33
CA GLU A 6 -3.56 5.61 25.25
C GLU A 6 -2.97 5.60 23.84
N PHE A 7 -2.90 4.42 23.20
CA PHE A 7 -2.47 4.32 21.80
C PHE A 7 -3.41 5.06 20.85
N GLY A 8 -4.72 5.00 21.09
CA GLY A 8 -5.72 5.72 20.30
C GLY A 8 -5.52 7.23 20.33
N ILE A 9 -5.22 7.81 21.51
CA ILE A 9 -4.93 9.24 21.65
C ILE A 9 -3.73 9.63 20.80
N LYS A 10 -2.61 8.91 20.92
CA LYS A 10 -1.41 9.16 20.12
C LYS A 10 -1.67 9.03 18.63
N LEU A 11 -2.42 8.01 18.23
CA LEU A 11 -2.77 7.80 16.82
C LEU A 11 -3.59 8.97 16.27
N THR A 12 -4.54 9.49 17.06
CA THR A 12 -5.31 10.70 16.70
C THR A 12 -4.40 11.91 16.55
N GLU A 13 -3.50 12.17 17.50
CA GLU A 13 -2.59 13.31 17.44
C GLU A 13 -1.72 13.28 16.17
N ILE A 14 -1.16 12.12 15.84
CA ILE A 14 -0.33 11.95 14.64
C ILE A 14 -1.18 12.11 13.37
N ALA A 15 -2.38 11.54 13.33
CA ALA A 15 -3.27 11.65 12.18
C ALA A 15 -3.79 13.09 11.98
N ASP A 16 -4.07 13.82 13.06
CA ASP A 16 -4.45 15.24 13.03
C ASP A 16 -3.31 16.09 12.44
N LEU A 17 -2.07 15.85 12.88
CA LEU A 17 -0.89 16.49 12.30
C LEU A 17 -0.73 16.15 10.80
N ALA A 18 -0.89 14.88 10.42
CA ALA A 18 -0.68 14.44 9.05
C ALA A 18 -1.75 14.98 8.11
N PHE A 19 -3.03 14.87 8.46
CA PHE A 19 -4.12 15.01 7.49
C PHE A 19 -5.02 16.22 7.70
N TYR A 20 -4.99 16.83 8.88
CA TYR A 20 -5.90 17.92 9.23
C TYR A 20 -5.18 19.24 9.48
N TYR A 21 -3.90 19.23 9.85
CA TYR A 21 -3.10 20.42 10.15
C TYR A 21 -3.17 21.49 9.05
N GLY A 22 -3.10 21.09 7.78
CA GLY A 22 -3.21 22.00 6.64
C GLY A 22 -4.53 22.76 6.63
N ILE A 23 -5.66 22.05 6.76
CA ILE A 23 -7.01 22.64 6.77
C ILE A 23 -7.22 23.49 8.04
N GLU A 24 -6.75 22.99 9.19
CA GLU A 24 -6.90 23.68 10.47
C GLU A 24 -6.11 24.99 10.53
N SER A 25 -5.02 25.08 9.76
CA SER A 25 -4.19 26.29 9.63
C SER A 25 -4.79 27.37 8.72
N LEU A 26 -5.85 27.07 7.96
CA LEU A 26 -6.50 28.06 7.10
C LEU A 26 -7.35 29.05 7.90
N PRO A 27 -7.61 30.26 7.39
CA PRO A 27 -8.69 31.13 7.87
C PRO A 27 -10.08 30.49 7.75
N ASP A 28 -11.00 30.82 8.66
CA ASP A 28 -12.35 30.22 8.72
C ASP A 28 -13.15 30.36 7.42
N ALA A 29 -12.99 31.49 6.70
CA ALA A 29 -13.63 31.70 5.41
C ALA A 29 -13.24 30.60 4.40
N GLN A 30 -11.96 30.19 4.38
CA GLN A 30 -11.44 29.16 3.48
C GLN A 30 -11.80 27.75 3.96
N LYS A 31 -11.85 27.50 5.29
CA LYS A 31 -12.29 26.21 5.85
C LYS A 31 -13.71 25.83 5.43
N SER A 32 -14.58 26.81 5.22
CA SER A 32 -15.97 26.57 4.80
C SER A 32 -16.10 26.11 3.34
N ARG A 33 -15.06 26.31 2.52
CA ARG A 33 -15.03 25.99 1.07
C ARG A 33 -13.64 25.49 0.65
N PRO A 34 -13.17 24.35 1.17
CA PRO A 34 -11.83 23.87 0.88
C PRO A 34 -11.66 23.54 -0.61
N GLY A 35 -10.56 24.01 -1.21
CA GLY A 35 -10.19 23.81 -2.61
C GLY A 35 -11.08 24.48 -3.66
N LYS A 36 -12.19 25.11 -3.28
CA LYS A 36 -13.09 25.78 -4.24
C LYS A 36 -12.66 27.21 -4.44
N GLU A 37 -12.29 27.54 -5.67
CA GLU A 37 -11.94 28.91 -6.09
C GLU A 37 -10.70 29.50 -5.38
N TRP A 38 -9.84 28.64 -4.82
CA TRP A 38 -8.58 29.08 -4.24
C TRP A 38 -7.66 29.65 -5.31
N SER A 39 -7.10 30.82 -5.04
CA SER A 39 -6.00 31.39 -5.78
C SER A 39 -4.74 30.53 -5.65
N LYS A 40 -3.77 30.77 -6.52
CA LYS A 40 -2.47 30.08 -6.46
C LYS A 40 -1.78 30.26 -5.11
N ASP A 41 -1.80 31.47 -4.57
CA ASP A 41 -1.14 31.77 -3.27
C ASP A 41 -1.84 31.07 -2.11
N GLU A 42 -3.17 30.95 -2.14
CA GLU A 42 -3.95 30.20 -1.13
C GLU A 42 -3.66 28.71 -1.21
N MET A 43 -3.56 28.16 -2.42
CA MET A 43 -3.16 26.76 -2.62
C MET A 43 -1.73 26.51 -2.16
N ASP A 44 -0.80 27.41 -2.49
CA ASP A 44 0.59 27.31 -2.07
C ASP A 44 0.72 27.37 -0.54
N PHE A 45 -0.02 28.27 0.11
CA PHE A 45 -0.07 28.37 1.57
C PHE A 45 -0.63 27.08 2.21
N PHE A 46 -1.73 26.55 1.66
CA PHE A 46 -2.31 25.29 2.12
C PHE A 46 -1.30 24.14 2.00
N MET A 47 -0.65 24.00 0.84
CA MET A 47 0.35 22.95 0.60
C MET A 47 1.55 23.08 1.54
N GLU A 48 2.03 24.29 1.79
CA GLU A 48 3.10 24.53 2.78
C GLU A 48 2.67 24.07 4.17
N LYS A 49 1.43 24.35 4.59
CA LYS A 49 0.90 23.90 5.88
C LYS A 49 0.69 22.39 5.93
N CYS A 50 0.25 21.74 4.85
CA CYS A 50 0.23 20.29 4.77
C CYS A 50 1.63 19.70 4.97
N HIS A 51 2.65 20.25 4.29
CA HIS A 51 4.03 19.81 4.47
C HIS A 51 4.54 20.04 5.90
N ASP A 52 4.20 21.16 6.54
CA ASP A 52 4.52 21.39 7.95
C ASP A 52 3.87 20.34 8.87
N GLY A 53 2.61 20.01 8.63
CA GLY A 53 1.90 18.93 9.31
C GLY A 53 2.59 17.57 9.14
N PHE A 54 2.97 17.22 7.91
CA PHE A 54 3.70 15.99 7.60
C PHE A 54 5.05 15.92 8.34
N LYS A 55 5.80 17.02 8.41
CA LYS A 55 7.07 17.09 9.17
C LYS A 55 6.85 16.76 10.64
N LEU A 56 5.84 17.36 11.26
CA LEU A 56 5.49 17.13 12.66
C LEU A 56 5.01 15.69 12.89
N ALA A 57 4.12 15.19 12.03
CA ALA A 57 3.60 13.83 12.09
C ALA A 57 4.72 12.79 11.94
N GLN A 58 5.64 12.97 10.98
CA GLN A 58 6.78 12.08 10.78
C GLN A 58 7.66 11.99 12.02
N ASN A 59 7.97 13.11 12.66
CA ASN A 59 8.81 13.10 13.87
C ASN A 59 8.16 12.26 14.98
N ARG A 60 6.84 12.41 15.17
CA ARG A 60 6.08 11.57 16.11
C ARG A 60 6.01 10.10 15.69
N LEU A 61 5.85 9.82 14.41
CA LEU A 61 5.86 8.46 13.88
C LEU A 61 7.19 7.76 14.14
N VAL A 62 8.32 8.45 13.94
CA VAL A 62 9.64 7.90 14.24
C VAL A 62 9.75 7.50 15.71
N GLU A 63 9.37 8.39 16.63
CA GLU A 63 9.37 8.13 18.09
C GLU A 63 8.55 6.88 18.43
N GLU A 64 7.31 6.82 17.95
CA GLU A 64 6.39 5.70 18.25
C GLU A 64 6.81 4.40 17.58
N VAL A 65 7.22 4.42 16.31
CA VAL A 65 7.67 3.22 15.60
C VAL A 65 8.90 2.63 16.27
N MET A 66 9.88 3.45 16.65
CA MET A 66 11.06 2.97 17.39
C MET A 66 10.67 2.33 18.73
N SER A 67 9.79 2.98 19.49
CA SER A 67 9.27 2.45 20.76
C SER A 67 8.61 1.06 20.58
N TYR A 68 7.74 0.90 19.58
CA TYR A 68 7.08 -0.38 19.31
C TYR A 68 8.00 -1.44 18.71
N GLN A 69 9.02 -1.07 17.93
CA GLN A 69 10.03 -2.00 17.42
C GLN A 69 10.90 -2.56 18.56
N LEU A 70 11.29 -1.72 19.53
CA LEU A 70 11.99 -2.15 20.73
C LEU A 70 11.14 -3.14 21.54
N LEU A 71 9.86 -2.81 21.76
CA LEU A 71 8.91 -3.69 22.44
C LEU A 71 8.73 -5.03 21.71
N TYR A 72 8.67 -5.01 20.38
CA TYR A 72 8.57 -6.22 19.56
C TYR A 72 9.79 -7.14 19.75
N ARG A 73 11.00 -6.57 19.69
CA ARG A 73 12.26 -7.31 19.88
C ARG A 73 12.33 -7.95 21.26
N GLN A 74 12.09 -7.17 22.31
CA GLN A 74 12.05 -7.68 23.69
C GLN A 74 11.02 -8.80 23.85
N ASN A 75 9.84 -8.64 23.26
CA ASN A 75 8.79 -9.66 23.31
C ASN A 75 9.20 -10.95 22.57
N LYS A 76 9.88 -10.85 21.43
CA LYS A 76 10.44 -12.00 20.70
C LYS A 76 11.47 -12.78 21.51
N GLU A 77 12.35 -12.08 22.22
CA GLU A 77 13.32 -12.71 23.11
C GLU A 77 12.63 -13.48 24.25
N HIS A 78 11.62 -12.88 24.87
CA HIS A 78 10.81 -13.56 25.89
C HIS A 78 10.03 -14.78 25.34
N ILE A 79 9.52 -14.71 24.11
CA ILE A 79 8.91 -15.88 23.45
C ILE A 79 9.94 -17.00 23.27
N LYS A 80 11.16 -16.67 22.81
CA LYS A 80 12.24 -17.65 22.64
C LYS A 80 12.62 -18.31 23.96
N GLN A 81 12.72 -17.54 25.04
CA GLN A 81 13.03 -18.05 26.38
C GLN A 81 11.89 -18.90 26.97
N SER A 82 10.63 -18.48 26.81
CA SER A 82 9.47 -19.21 27.33
C SER A 82 9.19 -20.52 26.60
N ARG A 83 9.64 -20.71 25.36
CA ARG A 83 9.54 -22.02 24.68
C ARG A 83 10.45 -23.09 25.30
N SER A 84 11.50 -22.68 26.00
CA SER A 84 12.44 -23.58 26.67
C SER A 84 11.97 -24.02 28.06
N GLY A 85 11.00 -23.33 28.67
CA GLY A 85 10.38 -23.70 29.95
C GLY A 85 8.89 -23.93 29.75
N VAL A 86 8.38 -25.13 30.02
CA VAL A 86 7.06 -25.69 29.67
C VAL A 86 5.84 -24.90 30.22
N ASP A 87 5.68 -23.62 29.89
CA ASP A 87 4.53 -22.77 30.27
C ASP A 87 3.80 -22.28 29.02
N LYS A 88 2.87 -23.11 28.55
CA LYS A 88 2.06 -22.85 27.35
C LYS A 88 1.17 -21.61 27.50
N THR A 89 0.75 -21.27 28.72
CA THR A 89 -0.13 -20.11 28.97
C THR A 89 0.63 -18.82 28.76
N LYS A 90 1.82 -18.71 29.37
CA LYS A 90 2.70 -17.55 29.20
C LYS A 90 3.16 -17.36 27.75
N THR A 91 3.46 -18.44 27.03
CA THR A 91 3.76 -18.34 25.59
C THR A 91 2.59 -17.78 24.79
N LYS A 92 1.35 -18.21 25.07
CA LYS A 92 0.15 -17.71 24.36
C LYS A 92 -0.12 -16.23 24.64
N GLU A 93 0.08 -15.78 25.88
CA GLU A 93 -0.03 -14.36 26.24
C GLU A 93 0.99 -13.50 25.50
N LEU A 94 2.26 -13.94 25.44
CA LEU A 94 3.31 -13.25 24.70
C LEU A 94 3.03 -13.20 23.19
N GLN A 95 2.46 -14.26 22.62
CA GLN A 95 2.02 -14.29 21.22
C GLN A 95 0.84 -13.34 20.95
N ASN A 96 -0.11 -13.23 21.89
CA ASN A 96 -1.19 -12.25 21.76
C ASN A 96 -0.65 -10.81 21.83
N LYS A 97 0.28 -10.55 22.76
CA LYS A 97 0.96 -9.26 22.87
C LYS A 97 1.74 -8.92 21.58
N GLU A 98 2.40 -9.91 20.99
CA GLU A 98 3.10 -9.77 19.71
C GLU A 98 2.15 -9.29 18.60
N LYS A 99 0.97 -9.91 18.48
CA LYS A 99 -0.05 -9.51 17.49
C LYS A 99 -0.51 -8.07 17.69
N VAL A 100 -0.69 -7.64 18.94
CA VAL A 100 -1.05 -6.25 19.25
C VAL A 100 0.05 -5.29 18.82
N ILE A 101 1.32 -5.60 19.11
CA ILE A 101 2.46 -4.76 18.72
C ILE A 101 2.55 -4.64 17.19
N ILE A 102 2.46 -5.76 16.46
CA ILE A 102 2.48 -5.76 14.99
C ILE A 102 1.35 -4.91 14.42
N ARG A 103 0.12 -5.08 14.92
CA ARG A 103 -1.02 -4.28 14.47
C ARG A 103 -0.81 -2.78 14.71
N ARG A 104 -0.23 -2.39 15.85
CA ARG A 104 0.09 -0.98 16.13
C ARG A 104 1.16 -0.43 15.18
N LEU A 105 2.18 -1.22 14.85
CA LEU A 105 3.18 -0.86 13.84
C LEU A 105 2.55 -0.68 12.45
N HIS A 106 1.66 -1.59 12.03
CA HIS A 106 0.92 -1.45 10.77
C HIS A 106 0.05 -0.19 10.77
N ASN A 107 -0.67 0.09 11.86
CA ASN A 107 -1.47 1.31 11.99
C ASN A 107 -0.63 2.60 11.86
N LEU A 108 0.55 2.64 12.49
CA LEU A 108 1.46 3.78 12.38
C LEU A 108 2.01 3.93 10.95
N SER A 109 2.40 2.82 10.32
CA SER A 109 2.86 2.82 8.93
C SER A 109 1.76 3.26 7.96
N HIS A 110 0.50 2.91 8.24
CA HIS A 110 -0.66 3.32 7.43
C HIS A 110 -0.88 4.84 7.42
N ILE A 111 -0.47 5.56 8.48
CA ILE A 111 -0.46 7.03 8.46
C ILE A 111 0.61 7.52 7.48
N ALA A 112 1.82 6.95 7.50
CA ALA A 112 2.85 7.30 6.53
C ALA A 112 2.46 6.96 5.09
N ASP A 113 1.76 5.85 4.89
CA ASP A 113 1.16 5.49 3.61
C ASP A 113 0.16 6.54 3.13
N GLY A 114 -0.68 7.07 4.03
CA GLY A 114 -1.58 8.16 3.72
C GLY A 114 -0.84 9.43 3.30
N MET A 115 0.29 9.74 3.95
CA MET A 115 1.14 10.86 3.55
C MET A 115 1.71 10.66 2.13
N VAL A 116 2.20 9.46 1.79
CA VAL A 116 2.69 9.16 0.42
C VAL A 116 1.59 9.36 -0.62
N VAL A 117 0.40 8.83 -0.37
CA VAL A 117 -0.73 8.96 -1.29
C VAL A 117 -1.13 10.44 -1.46
N GLN A 118 -1.10 11.24 -0.39
CA GLN A 118 -1.33 12.68 -0.48
C GLN A 118 -0.22 13.42 -1.23
N MET A 119 1.06 13.08 -0.98
CA MET A 119 2.19 13.64 -1.71
C MET A 119 2.05 13.42 -3.22
N LEU A 120 1.50 12.26 -3.63
CA LEU A 120 1.30 11.88 -5.03
C LEU A 120 -0.08 12.28 -5.59
N GLY A 121 -0.81 13.17 -4.91
CA GLY A 121 -2.10 13.68 -5.42
C GLY A 121 -3.19 12.61 -5.55
N GLN A 122 -3.23 11.63 -4.63
CA GLN A 122 -4.17 10.50 -4.63
C GLN A 122 -3.97 9.47 -5.75
N GLN A 123 -2.84 9.50 -6.46
CA GLN A 123 -2.52 8.52 -7.50
C GLN A 123 -1.96 7.22 -6.91
N VAL A 124 -2.84 6.40 -6.34
CA VAL A 124 -2.49 5.13 -5.67
C VAL A 124 -1.80 4.14 -6.63
N ASP A 125 -2.16 4.15 -7.91
CA ASP A 125 -1.57 3.32 -8.94
C ASP A 125 -0.10 3.70 -9.24
N VAL A 126 0.23 4.98 -9.16
CA VAL A 126 1.62 5.48 -9.18
C VAL A 126 2.34 5.09 -7.90
N ALA A 127 1.73 5.32 -6.73
CA ALA A 127 2.32 4.98 -5.43
C ALA A 127 2.73 3.50 -5.36
N ARG A 128 1.85 2.58 -5.83
CA ARG A 128 2.09 1.12 -5.91
C ARG A 128 3.40 0.76 -6.63
N ARG A 129 3.93 1.61 -7.51
CA ARG A 129 5.17 1.36 -8.27
C ARG A 129 6.44 1.63 -7.48
N LEU A 130 6.34 2.42 -6.41
CA LEU A 130 7.44 2.66 -5.48
C LEU A 130 7.72 1.44 -4.58
N ASN A 131 6.80 0.48 -4.55
CA ASN A 131 6.95 -0.79 -3.87
C ASN A 131 7.41 -1.88 -4.85
N ILE A 132 8.61 -2.41 -4.63
CA ILE A 132 9.24 -3.43 -5.48
C ILE A 132 8.95 -4.88 -5.03
N GLY A 133 8.14 -5.06 -3.99
CA GLY A 133 7.77 -6.36 -3.44
C GLY A 133 8.91 -7.06 -2.69
N GLU A 134 9.86 -6.30 -2.15
CA GLU A 134 10.90 -6.88 -1.30
C GLU A 134 10.28 -7.43 -0.02
N LYS A 135 10.65 -8.68 0.32
CA LYS A 135 10.14 -9.40 1.47
C LYS A 135 11.02 -9.12 2.68
N GLY A 136 10.47 -8.49 3.70
CA GLY A 136 11.13 -8.24 4.98
C GLY A 136 10.49 -7.07 5.70
N SER A 137 10.48 -7.10 7.04
CA SER A 137 10.10 -5.93 7.84
C SER A 137 11.27 -4.95 7.88
N LYS A 138 11.03 -3.73 7.41
CA LYS A 138 11.98 -2.62 7.57
C LYS A 138 12.01 -2.23 9.05
N HIS A 139 13.21 -2.20 9.63
CA HIS A 139 13.42 -1.89 11.04
C HIS A 139 14.26 -0.63 11.14
N LEU A 140 13.69 0.44 11.70
CA LEU A 140 14.39 1.72 11.89
C LEU A 140 15.59 1.57 12.82
N GLU A 141 15.52 0.63 13.77
CA GLU A 141 16.62 0.36 14.70
C GLU A 141 17.86 -0.25 14.04
N ASN A 142 17.74 -0.78 12.82
CA ASN A 142 18.85 -1.36 12.06
C ASN A 142 19.39 -0.40 10.99
N SER A 143 18.72 0.74 10.77
CA SER A 143 19.22 1.84 9.94
C SER A 143 19.88 2.90 10.83
N ASN A 144 20.80 3.69 10.27
CA ASN A 144 21.32 4.87 10.97
C ASN A 144 20.25 5.97 10.95
N ILE A 145 19.17 5.72 11.67
CA ILE A 145 17.98 6.56 11.68
C ILE A 145 18.30 7.98 12.16
N GLU A 146 19.30 8.16 13.04
CA GLU A 146 19.76 9.47 13.49
C GLU A 146 20.31 10.31 12.33
N HIS A 147 21.14 9.71 11.48
CA HIS A 147 21.65 10.38 10.29
C HIS A 147 20.52 10.67 9.28
N VAL A 148 19.61 9.72 9.07
CA VAL A 148 18.43 9.92 8.22
C VAL A 148 17.58 11.10 8.70
N ILE A 149 17.22 11.14 9.98
CA ILE A 149 16.47 12.23 10.61
C ILE A 149 17.19 13.57 10.41
N LYS A 150 18.52 13.60 10.58
CA LYS A 150 19.30 14.83 10.40
C LYS A 150 19.20 15.33 8.95
N VAL A 151 19.41 14.46 7.97
CA VAL A 151 19.32 14.85 6.54
C VAL A 151 17.90 15.29 6.19
N VAL A 152 16.89 14.55 6.63
CA VAL A 152 15.47 14.90 6.44
C VAL A 152 15.15 16.28 7.03
N ASN A 153 15.61 16.57 8.25
CA ASN A 153 15.39 17.87 8.87
C ASN A 153 16.09 19.01 8.13
N GLU A 154 17.28 18.79 7.59
CA GLU A 154 17.95 19.80 6.74
C GLU A 154 17.17 20.06 5.45
N LEU A 155 16.66 19.02 4.77
CA LEU A 155 15.82 19.18 3.58
C LEU A 155 14.52 19.92 3.89
N ASN A 156 13.88 19.59 5.02
CA ASN A 156 12.61 20.15 5.47
C ASN A 156 12.68 21.63 5.88
N LYS A 157 13.89 22.21 6.00
CA LYS A 157 14.07 23.67 6.22
C LYS A 157 13.67 24.49 4.99
N LYS A 158 13.69 23.90 3.79
CA LYS A 158 13.26 24.59 2.57
C LYS A 158 11.73 24.68 2.53
N PRO A 159 11.14 25.88 2.40
CA PRO A 159 9.69 26.03 2.25
C PRO A 159 9.16 25.29 1.03
N GLY A 160 8.00 24.66 1.16
CA GLY A 160 7.39 23.87 0.09
C GLY A 160 8.07 22.52 -0.20
N THR A 161 9.07 22.13 0.60
CA THR A 161 9.72 20.81 0.52
C THR A 161 9.30 19.93 1.69
N PHE A 162 9.05 18.66 1.40
CA PHE A 162 8.88 17.62 2.42
C PHE A 162 9.67 16.36 2.05
N ALA A 163 10.49 15.90 2.98
CA ALA A 163 11.27 14.68 2.89
C ALA A 163 10.68 13.61 3.83
N LEU A 164 10.23 12.50 3.25
CA LEU A 164 9.66 11.35 3.93
C LEU A 164 10.72 10.24 4.08
N ILE A 165 10.84 9.67 5.27
CA ILE A 165 11.66 8.49 5.56
C ILE A 165 10.96 7.25 4.98
N SER A 166 11.59 6.61 4.00
CA SER A 166 11.01 5.47 3.27
C SER A 166 10.69 4.27 4.15
N ASP A 167 11.38 4.12 5.29
CA ASP A 167 11.15 3.01 6.21
C ASP A 167 9.90 3.15 7.09
N LEU A 168 9.25 4.31 7.09
CA LEU A 168 7.97 4.51 7.80
C LEU A 168 6.77 3.99 7.00
N THR A 169 6.92 3.84 5.68
CA THR A 169 5.82 3.55 4.76
C THR A 169 5.99 2.18 4.10
N SER A 170 4.86 1.52 3.82
CA SER A 170 4.80 0.31 3.01
C SER A 170 4.94 0.60 1.52
N TYR A 171 4.62 1.82 1.06
CA TYR A 171 4.64 2.19 -0.36
C TYR A 171 6.05 2.34 -0.93
N ILE A 172 7.02 2.82 -0.14
CA ILE A 172 8.34 3.20 -0.66
C ILE A 172 9.40 2.21 -0.21
N GLN A 173 9.85 1.39 -1.16
CA GLN A 173 10.91 0.39 -0.95
C GLN A 173 12.21 0.74 -1.69
N ILE A 174 12.27 1.90 -2.33
CA ILE A 174 13.42 2.37 -3.09
C ILE A 174 13.94 3.64 -2.41
N GLY A 175 15.23 3.66 -2.04
CA GLY A 175 15.83 4.79 -1.33
C GLY A 175 15.50 4.85 0.16
N ASP A 176 16.29 5.62 0.89
CA ASP A 176 16.07 5.91 2.32
C ASP A 176 15.10 7.08 2.54
N ILE A 177 15.09 8.03 1.59
CA ILE A 177 14.26 9.24 1.65
C ILE A 177 13.55 9.45 0.32
N PHE A 178 12.26 9.74 0.37
CA PHE A 178 11.47 10.25 -0.75
C PHE A 178 11.12 11.72 -0.53
N VAL A 179 11.38 12.57 -1.52
CA VAL A 179 11.23 14.01 -1.38
C VAL A 179 10.28 14.55 -2.42
N ILE A 180 9.35 15.40 -1.97
CA ILE A 180 8.63 16.34 -2.82
C ILE A 180 9.26 17.72 -2.64
N ASP A 181 9.68 18.34 -3.75
CA ASP A 181 10.24 19.69 -3.78
C ASP A 181 9.53 20.51 -4.84
N ARG A 182 9.15 21.73 -4.48
CA ARG A 182 8.39 22.63 -5.35
C ARG A 182 9.09 22.96 -6.66
N GLU A 183 10.42 23.02 -6.66
CA GLU A 183 11.21 23.39 -7.84
C GLU A 183 11.67 22.17 -8.63
N LYS A 184 12.03 21.07 -7.93
CA LYS A 184 12.62 19.88 -8.54
C LYS A 184 11.62 18.76 -8.82
N GLY A 185 10.39 18.87 -8.34
CA GLY A 185 9.42 17.78 -8.36
C GLY A 185 9.79 16.68 -7.37
N TYR A 186 9.50 15.44 -7.72
CA TYR A 186 9.79 14.28 -6.87
C TYR A 186 11.19 13.73 -7.11
N TYR A 187 11.86 13.33 -6.05
CA TYR A 187 13.11 12.57 -6.16
C TYR A 187 13.33 11.63 -4.97
N ILE A 188 14.16 10.62 -5.18
CA ILE A 188 14.55 9.63 -4.17
C ILE A 188 16.01 9.88 -3.80
N SER A 189 16.32 9.86 -2.51
CA SER A 189 17.68 9.98 -1.98
C SER A 189 18.04 8.73 -1.17
N GLU A 190 19.17 8.13 -1.53
CA GLU A 190 19.78 7.01 -0.81
C GLU A 190 20.95 7.55 0.01
N LEU A 191 20.92 7.34 1.33
CA LEU A 191 21.97 7.77 2.24
C LEU A 191 23.00 6.66 2.35
N LYS A 192 24.23 6.96 1.93
CA LYS A 192 25.34 6.02 2.05
C LYS A 192 26.20 6.37 3.26
N GLU A 193 26.54 5.35 4.03
CA GLU A 193 27.46 5.45 5.16
C GLU A 193 28.64 4.49 5.03
N GLY A 194 29.79 4.92 5.54
CA GLY A 194 31.03 4.16 5.54
C GLY A 194 31.97 4.49 4.38
N GLU A 195 33.28 4.46 4.66
CA GLU A 195 34.34 4.79 3.69
C GLU A 195 34.30 3.90 2.45
N VAL A 196 33.90 2.63 2.60
CA VAL A 196 33.77 1.67 1.49
C VAL A 196 32.65 2.10 0.54
N ASN A 197 31.46 2.44 1.03
CA ASN A 197 30.36 2.88 0.18
C ASN A 197 30.68 4.22 -0.53
N ALA A 198 31.38 5.14 0.15
CA ALA A 198 31.85 6.37 -0.46
C ALA A 198 32.86 6.11 -1.59
N LYS A 199 33.79 5.16 -1.39
CA LYS A 199 34.74 4.71 -2.43
C LYS A 199 34.02 4.10 -3.64
N LEU A 200 33.06 3.19 -3.41
CA LEU A 200 32.29 2.54 -4.47
C LEU A 200 31.41 3.55 -5.24
N ARG A 201 30.79 4.51 -4.55
CA ARG A 201 29.97 5.54 -5.20
C ARG A 201 30.83 6.48 -6.05
N LYS A 202 31.96 6.95 -5.52
CA LYS A 202 32.92 7.75 -6.28
C LYS A 202 33.36 7.04 -7.55
N PHE A 203 33.58 5.72 -7.49
CA PHE A 203 33.89 4.91 -8.67
C PHE A 203 32.75 4.90 -9.69
N ILE A 204 31.50 4.69 -9.25
CA ILE A 204 30.31 4.73 -10.12
C ILE A 204 30.17 6.11 -10.78
N ASP A 205 30.18 7.18 -9.99
CA ASP A 205 29.98 8.56 -10.48
C ASP A 205 31.09 8.95 -11.47
N THR A 206 32.35 8.65 -11.15
CA THR A 206 33.50 8.91 -12.05
C THR A 206 33.35 8.15 -13.38
N SER A 207 32.86 6.91 -13.34
CA SER A 207 32.66 6.07 -14.52
C SER A 207 31.49 6.55 -15.39
N LEU A 208 30.45 7.13 -14.79
CA LEU A 208 29.31 7.71 -15.50
C LEU A 208 29.66 9.07 -16.13
N GLU A 209 30.43 9.90 -15.44
CA GLU A 209 30.84 11.23 -15.92
C GLU A 209 31.93 11.17 -17.00
N ASN A 210 32.93 10.30 -16.83
CA ASN A 210 34.15 10.31 -17.65
C ASN A 210 34.26 9.10 -18.59
N GLY A 211 33.26 8.21 -18.59
CA GLY A 211 33.36 6.89 -19.20
C GLY A 211 34.25 5.92 -18.39
N PRO A 212 34.29 4.62 -18.73
CA PRO A 212 35.19 3.69 -18.07
C PRO A 212 36.64 4.18 -18.27
N PRO A 213 37.50 4.14 -17.24
CA PRO A 213 38.90 4.54 -17.41
C PRO A 213 39.54 3.73 -18.53
N VAL A 214 39.87 4.40 -19.64
CA VAL A 214 40.47 3.79 -20.82
C VAL A 214 41.96 3.60 -20.53
N CYS A 215 42.28 2.58 -19.76
CA CYS A 215 43.63 2.04 -19.67
C CYS A 215 43.51 0.54 -19.93
N GLU A 216 44.15 0.05 -20.98
CA GLU A 216 44.33 -1.40 -21.18
C GLU A 216 44.93 -1.98 -19.90
N GLY A 217 44.18 -2.84 -19.21
CA GLY A 217 44.59 -3.45 -17.95
C GLY A 217 44.03 -2.83 -16.66
N PHE A 218 43.13 -1.83 -16.71
CA PHE A 218 42.41 -1.40 -15.51
C PHE A 218 41.35 -2.45 -15.11
N GLN A 219 41.71 -3.36 -14.21
CA GLN A 219 40.75 -4.09 -13.40
C GLN A 219 40.64 -3.36 -12.06
N PRO A 220 39.47 -2.81 -11.71
CA PRO A 220 39.32 -2.25 -10.38
C PRO A 220 39.49 -3.37 -9.35
N ASP A 221 40.38 -3.16 -8.38
CA ASP A 221 40.67 -4.08 -7.28
C ASP A 221 39.51 -4.05 -6.28
N PHE A 222 38.39 -4.64 -6.70
CA PHE A 222 37.20 -4.86 -5.89
C PHE A 222 37.05 -6.35 -5.61
N THR A 223 36.78 -6.66 -4.36
CA THR A 223 36.36 -8.00 -3.95
C THR A 223 35.04 -8.38 -4.63
N ASP A 224 34.74 -9.67 -4.75
CA ASP A 224 33.44 -10.15 -5.25
C ASP A 224 32.25 -9.52 -4.49
N HIS A 225 32.43 -9.29 -3.19
CA HIS A 225 31.45 -8.61 -2.34
C HIS A 225 31.25 -7.14 -2.74
N GLU A 226 32.32 -6.38 -2.97
CA GLU A 226 32.25 -4.98 -3.43
C GLU A 226 31.66 -4.89 -4.84
N MET A 227 31.96 -5.85 -5.72
CA MET A 227 31.35 -5.93 -7.06
C MET A 227 29.84 -6.19 -7.00
N ASP A 228 29.39 -7.05 -6.09
CA ASP A 228 27.97 -7.27 -5.84
C ASP A 228 27.31 -6.03 -5.23
N GLN A 229 28.01 -5.28 -4.37
CA GLN A 229 27.53 -4.00 -3.86
C GLN A 229 27.38 -2.95 -4.97
N ILE A 230 28.35 -2.82 -5.88
CA ILE A 230 28.26 -1.92 -7.04
C ILE A 230 27.04 -2.27 -7.92
N LYS A 231 26.85 -3.56 -8.25
CA LYS A 231 25.69 -4.02 -9.03
C LYS A 231 24.37 -3.69 -8.33
N ARG A 232 24.31 -3.86 -7.01
CA ARG A 232 23.12 -3.51 -6.20
C ARG A 232 22.87 -2.00 -6.24
N MET A 233 23.90 -1.18 -6.05
CA MET A 233 23.79 0.29 -6.09
C MET A 233 23.30 0.79 -7.45
N LEU A 234 23.90 0.35 -8.55
CA LEU A 234 23.46 0.72 -9.90
C LEU A 234 22.01 0.32 -10.16
N LYS A 235 21.59 -0.86 -9.68
CA LYS A 235 20.21 -1.33 -9.81
C LYS A 235 19.23 -0.49 -8.99
N GLN A 236 19.62 -0.06 -7.79
CA GLN A 236 18.82 0.85 -6.96
C GLN A 236 18.70 2.23 -7.60
N ASP A 237 19.81 2.80 -8.10
CA ASP A 237 19.81 4.10 -8.79
C ASP A 237 18.91 4.06 -10.04
N LEU A 238 19.02 3.00 -10.86
CA LEU A 238 18.18 2.83 -12.05
C LEU A 238 16.70 2.71 -11.69
N ARG A 239 16.37 1.95 -10.63
CA ARG A 239 14.98 1.80 -10.14
C ARG A 239 14.43 3.12 -9.62
N ALA A 240 15.24 3.88 -8.88
CA ALA A 240 14.86 5.20 -8.38
C ALA A 240 14.58 6.16 -9.54
N LEU A 241 15.45 6.19 -10.55
CA LEU A 241 15.25 7.02 -11.75
C LEU A 241 13.96 6.64 -12.49
N GLN A 242 13.72 5.34 -12.71
CA GLN A 242 12.52 4.84 -13.38
C GLN A 242 11.24 5.15 -12.60
N ALA A 243 11.28 4.98 -11.28
CA ALA A 243 10.18 5.33 -10.39
C ALA A 243 9.86 6.83 -10.45
N VAL A 244 10.89 7.67 -10.38
CA VAL A 244 10.78 9.13 -10.46
C VAL A 244 10.29 9.58 -11.83
N GLU A 245 10.71 8.92 -12.91
CA GLU A 245 10.19 9.19 -14.26
C GLU A 245 8.69 8.96 -14.32
N ILE A 246 8.21 7.77 -13.91
CA ILE A 246 6.78 7.44 -13.90
C ILE A 246 5.97 8.44 -13.06
N VAL A 247 6.47 8.81 -11.88
CA VAL A 247 5.80 9.76 -10.99
C VAL A 247 5.71 11.17 -11.60
N ASN A 248 6.69 11.58 -12.39
CA ASN A 248 6.72 12.94 -12.97
C ASN A 248 6.09 13.03 -14.36
N THR A 249 6.04 11.95 -15.14
CA THR A 249 5.65 11.97 -16.56
C THR A 249 4.44 11.10 -16.89
N ASP A 250 3.93 10.31 -15.94
CA ASP A 250 2.89 9.30 -16.13
C ASP A 250 3.25 8.21 -17.17
N GLU A 251 4.50 8.15 -17.62
CA GLU A 251 5.03 7.17 -18.56
C GLU A 251 6.42 6.68 -18.12
N GLY A 252 6.79 5.46 -18.48
CA GLY A 252 8.15 4.99 -18.18
C GLY A 252 8.30 3.48 -18.17
N ILE A 253 9.37 3.00 -17.58
CA ILE A 253 9.64 1.57 -17.38
C ILE A 253 9.30 1.21 -15.94
N ASP A 254 8.32 0.33 -15.76
CA ASP A 254 7.90 -0.12 -14.42
C ASP A 254 9.05 -0.80 -13.68
N PRO A 255 9.54 -0.28 -12.54
CA PRO A 255 10.71 -0.79 -11.84
C PRO A 255 10.52 -2.22 -11.30
N LYS A 256 9.27 -2.67 -11.15
CA LYS A 256 8.91 -4.01 -10.70
C LYS A 256 8.93 -5.04 -11.83
N THR A 257 8.42 -4.68 -13.01
CA THR A 257 8.24 -5.63 -14.13
C THR A 257 9.24 -5.46 -15.27
N GLY A 258 9.88 -4.30 -15.38
CA GLY A 258 10.76 -3.91 -16.49
C GLY A 258 10.02 -3.59 -17.79
N GLY A 259 8.68 -3.57 -17.78
CA GLY A 259 7.85 -3.29 -18.94
C GLY A 259 7.58 -1.79 -19.14
N ARG A 260 7.44 -1.36 -20.40
CA ARG A 260 7.02 0.01 -20.73
C ARG A 260 5.56 0.23 -20.31
N MET A 261 5.29 1.38 -19.73
CA MET A 261 4.02 1.75 -19.15
C MET A 261 3.64 3.17 -19.53
N THR A 262 2.33 3.37 -19.68
CA THR A 262 1.68 4.68 -19.66
C THR A 262 0.53 4.53 -18.67
N VAL A 263 0.43 5.42 -17.68
CA VAL A 263 -0.73 5.54 -16.80
C VAL A 263 -1.87 6.08 -17.68
N ARG A 264 -2.72 5.17 -18.17
CA ARG A 264 -3.85 5.55 -19.02
C ARG A 264 -5.03 5.90 -18.13
N THR A 265 -5.57 7.10 -18.29
CA THR A 265 -6.91 7.42 -17.79
C THR A 265 -7.90 6.41 -18.36
N PRO A 266 -8.71 5.73 -17.53
CA PRO A 266 -9.72 4.82 -18.01
C PRO A 266 -10.68 5.51 -18.99
N VAL A 267 -11.11 4.81 -20.04
CA VAL A 267 -12.09 5.32 -21.01
C VAL A 267 -13.49 5.42 -20.41
N VAL A 268 -13.71 4.79 -19.25
CA VAL A 268 -14.98 4.73 -18.53
C VAL A 268 -14.76 5.18 -17.10
N ASP A 269 -15.59 6.12 -16.63
CA ASP A 269 -15.59 6.55 -15.24
C ASP A 269 -15.95 5.36 -14.33
N MET A 270 -15.12 5.15 -13.32
CA MET A 270 -15.29 4.06 -12.36
C MET A 270 -16.26 4.51 -11.26
N GLU A 271 -17.29 3.70 -10.98
CA GLU A 271 -18.22 3.95 -9.88
C GLU A 271 -17.71 3.28 -8.60
N PHE A 272 -17.75 4.04 -7.51
CA PHE A 272 -17.32 3.63 -6.18
C PHE A 272 -18.54 3.52 -5.26
N TYR A 273 -18.47 2.60 -4.30
CA TYR A 273 -19.55 2.41 -3.32
C TYR A 273 -19.23 2.96 -1.94
N ASP A 274 -18.07 3.59 -1.74
CA ASP A 274 -17.64 4.18 -0.47
C ASP A 274 -18.63 5.21 0.11
N GLY A 275 -19.42 5.88 -0.74
CA GLY A 275 -20.55 6.72 -0.34
C GLY A 275 -21.61 6.00 0.51
N ILE A 276 -21.70 4.66 0.46
CA ILE A 276 -22.61 3.88 1.30
C ILE A 276 -22.23 3.93 2.79
N PHE A 277 -20.99 4.27 3.12
CA PHE A 277 -20.56 4.34 4.52
C PHE A 277 -21.29 5.45 5.28
N ILE A 278 -21.66 6.55 4.61
CA ILE A 278 -22.36 7.68 5.24
C ILE A 278 -23.72 7.26 5.83
N PRO A 279 -24.68 6.70 5.05
CA PRO A 279 -25.94 6.25 5.63
C PRO A 279 -25.76 5.12 6.65
N MET A 280 -24.79 4.23 6.48
CA MET A 280 -24.50 3.19 7.47
C MET A 280 -24.01 3.77 8.80
N LEU A 281 -23.16 4.81 8.78
CA LEU A 281 -22.72 5.54 9.97
C LEU A 281 -23.88 6.22 10.70
N GLU A 282 -24.86 6.75 9.97
CA GLU A 282 -26.08 7.31 10.57
C GLU A 282 -26.88 6.25 11.33
N GLU A 283 -27.00 5.03 10.80
CA GLU A 283 -27.64 3.92 11.52
C GLU A 283 -26.89 3.57 12.81
N LEU A 284 -25.55 3.65 12.80
CA LEU A 284 -24.72 3.37 13.97
C LEU A 284 -24.93 4.35 15.13
N LYS A 285 -25.57 5.51 14.90
CA LYS A 285 -25.93 6.44 16.00
C LYS A 285 -27.04 5.88 16.89
N THR A 286 -27.87 4.98 16.37
CA THR A 286 -29.01 4.39 17.09
C THR A 286 -28.87 2.89 17.31
N LYS A 287 -27.96 2.22 16.58
CA LYS A 287 -27.71 0.78 16.62
C LYS A 287 -26.21 0.52 16.76
N ASN A 288 -25.84 -0.67 17.21
CA ASN A 288 -24.44 -1.11 17.29
C ASN A 288 -23.94 -1.75 15.98
N TRP A 289 -24.81 -1.83 14.96
CA TRP A 289 -24.50 -2.44 13.68
C TRP A 289 -25.33 -1.81 12.54
N SER A 290 -24.81 -1.92 11.33
CA SER A 290 -25.47 -1.58 10.06
C SER A 290 -25.06 -2.60 9.01
N TYR A 291 -25.95 -2.94 8.07
CA TYR A 291 -25.71 -3.97 7.07
C TYR A 291 -26.40 -3.64 5.75
N THR A 292 -25.70 -3.87 4.63
CA THR A 292 -26.24 -3.71 3.29
C THR A 292 -25.66 -4.76 2.32
N VAL A 293 -26.31 -4.92 1.17
CA VAL A 293 -25.84 -5.78 0.08
C VAL A 293 -25.86 -4.98 -1.22
N LEU A 294 -24.73 -4.92 -1.91
CA LEU A 294 -24.56 -4.25 -3.20
C LEU A 294 -24.32 -5.29 -4.30
N ASP A 295 -24.80 -5.00 -5.51
CA ASP A 295 -24.68 -5.88 -6.68
C ASP A 295 -25.09 -7.34 -6.43
N ARG A 296 -25.96 -7.58 -5.45
CA ARG A 296 -26.41 -8.90 -4.98
C ARG A 296 -25.27 -9.80 -4.44
N CYS A 297 -24.00 -9.43 -4.57
CA CYS A 297 -22.83 -10.26 -4.24
C CYS A 297 -21.95 -9.68 -3.13
N LEU A 298 -22.01 -8.37 -2.89
CA LEU A 298 -21.13 -7.67 -1.96
C LEU A 298 -21.89 -7.34 -0.66
N HIS A 299 -21.61 -8.10 0.39
CA HIS A 299 -22.16 -7.92 1.72
C HIS A 299 -21.26 -6.98 2.53
N ILE A 300 -21.82 -5.92 3.11
CA ILE A 300 -21.06 -4.95 3.90
C ILE A 300 -21.73 -4.80 5.26
N GLY A 301 -20.95 -4.92 6.33
CA GLY A 301 -21.42 -4.73 7.69
C GLY A 301 -20.50 -3.80 8.46
N MET A 302 -21.08 -2.82 9.14
CA MET A 302 -20.35 -1.93 10.05
C MET A 302 -20.80 -2.20 11.48
N TYR A 303 -19.85 -2.24 12.41
CA TYR A 303 -20.09 -2.66 13.79
C TYR A 303 -19.32 -1.79 14.78
N HIS A 304 -19.94 -1.43 15.90
CA HIS A 304 -19.28 -0.76 17.02
C HIS A 304 -19.89 -1.17 18.36
N GLY A 305 -19.15 -0.88 19.43
CA GLY A 305 -19.54 -1.28 20.79
C GLY A 305 -19.51 -2.80 20.99
N GLU A 306 -19.62 -3.23 22.25
CA GLU A 306 -19.40 -4.63 22.64
C GLU A 306 -20.27 -5.62 21.87
N VAL A 307 -21.58 -5.37 21.79
CA VAL A 307 -22.54 -6.23 21.07
C VAL A 307 -22.26 -6.27 19.57
N GLY A 308 -21.98 -5.11 18.95
CA GLY A 308 -21.69 -5.03 17.53
C GLY A 308 -20.40 -5.79 17.18
N LEU A 309 -19.35 -5.63 17.98
CA LEU A 309 -18.08 -6.32 17.77
C LEU A 309 -18.19 -7.84 17.92
N LEU A 310 -19.05 -8.33 18.83
CA LEU A 310 -19.39 -9.75 18.91
C LEU A 310 -20.08 -10.24 17.62
N MET A 311 -21.02 -9.46 17.09
CA MET A 311 -21.73 -9.77 15.84
C MET A 311 -20.82 -9.76 14.61
N ALA A 312 -19.81 -8.89 14.58
CA ALA A 312 -18.88 -8.76 13.45
C ALA A 312 -18.18 -10.08 13.11
N ALA A 313 -17.91 -10.93 14.11
CA ALA A 313 -17.23 -12.20 13.92
C ALA A 313 -18.08 -13.28 13.23
N GLY A 314 -19.41 -13.18 13.28
CA GLY A 314 -20.30 -14.29 12.87
C GLY A 314 -21.41 -13.93 11.89
N THR A 315 -21.81 -12.65 11.80
CA THR A 315 -23.02 -12.27 11.04
C THR A 315 -22.85 -12.48 9.54
N ILE A 316 -21.89 -11.80 8.92
CA ILE A 316 -21.62 -11.95 7.47
C ILE A 316 -21.08 -13.35 7.14
N PRO A 317 -20.10 -13.91 7.87
CA PRO A 317 -19.69 -15.30 7.66
C PRO A 317 -20.86 -16.28 7.69
N GLY A 318 -21.73 -16.19 8.69
CA GLY A 318 -22.87 -17.08 8.83
C GLY A 318 -23.96 -16.87 7.76
N ILE A 319 -24.14 -15.64 7.25
CA ILE A 319 -25.02 -15.38 6.10
C ILE A 319 -24.45 -16.09 4.86
N LEU A 320 -23.16 -15.92 4.59
CA LEU A 320 -22.51 -16.48 3.40
C LEU A 320 -22.39 -18.00 3.46
N GLU A 321 -22.04 -18.60 4.60
CA GLU A 321 -22.00 -20.06 4.79
C GLU A 321 -23.33 -20.74 4.48
N ARG A 322 -24.46 -20.05 4.70
CA ARG A 322 -25.80 -20.57 4.39
C ARG A 322 -26.25 -20.28 2.95
N ALA A 323 -25.69 -19.25 2.31
CA ALA A 323 -26.19 -18.71 1.05
C ALA A 323 -25.30 -19.01 -0.16
N ALA A 324 -24.00 -19.29 0.06
CA ALA A 324 -23.00 -19.45 -0.99
C ALA A 324 -22.00 -20.56 -0.65
N GLU A 325 -21.65 -21.39 -1.64
CA GLU A 325 -20.58 -22.39 -1.50
C GLU A 325 -19.20 -21.73 -1.58
N ASN A 326 -19.08 -20.69 -2.42
CA ASN A 326 -17.83 -20.00 -2.68
C ASN A 326 -17.94 -18.55 -2.24
N TYR A 327 -17.23 -18.19 -1.17
CA TYR A 327 -17.25 -16.83 -0.65
C TYR A 327 -15.91 -16.39 -0.06
N ILE A 328 -15.74 -15.09 0.07
CA ILE A 328 -14.60 -14.44 0.75
C ILE A 328 -15.17 -13.56 1.86
N VAL A 329 -14.49 -13.50 3.01
CA VAL A 329 -14.77 -12.51 4.06
C VAL A 329 -13.47 -11.80 4.43
N VAL A 330 -13.53 -10.47 4.49
CA VAL A 330 -12.40 -9.59 4.80
C VAL A 330 -12.82 -8.60 5.88
N ASP A 331 -11.97 -8.42 6.89
CA ASP A 331 -12.04 -7.26 7.79
C ASP A 331 -11.33 -6.10 7.07
N LEU A 332 -12.01 -4.97 6.87
CA LEU A 332 -11.48 -3.83 6.12
C LEU A 332 -10.13 -3.37 6.66
N MET A 333 -9.84 -3.57 7.95
CA MET A 333 -8.52 -3.27 8.53
C MET A 333 -7.35 -3.99 7.85
N ALA A 334 -7.58 -5.07 7.09
CA ALA A 334 -6.56 -5.66 6.22
C ALA A 334 -6.01 -4.67 5.17
N ILE A 335 -6.69 -3.56 4.92
CA ILE A 335 -6.24 -2.48 4.04
C ILE A 335 -4.89 -1.90 4.48
N THR A 336 -4.55 -1.94 5.77
CA THR A 336 -3.26 -1.45 6.30
C THR A 336 -2.07 -2.32 5.91
N GLU A 337 -2.34 -3.49 5.33
CA GLU A 337 -1.33 -4.41 4.81
C GLU A 337 -1.39 -4.50 3.27
N SER A 338 -2.24 -3.68 2.66
CA SER A 338 -2.42 -3.62 1.22
C SER A 338 -1.87 -2.30 0.68
N LEU A 339 -1.27 -2.35 -0.51
CA LEU A 339 -0.99 -1.13 -1.26
C LEU A 339 -2.29 -0.66 -1.91
N SER A 340 -3.25 -0.16 -1.14
CA SER A 340 -4.53 0.35 -1.64
C SER A 340 -4.77 1.76 -1.13
N GLU A 341 -5.86 2.39 -1.58
CA GLU A 341 -6.28 3.66 -1.01
C GLU A 341 -6.35 3.57 0.53
N THR A 342 -5.83 4.57 1.23
CA THR A 342 -5.74 4.50 2.70
C THR A 342 -7.08 4.81 3.37
N LEU A 343 -7.21 4.45 4.65
CA LEU A 343 -8.43 4.72 5.42
C LEU A 343 -8.71 6.23 5.56
N PHE A 344 -7.65 7.03 5.53
CA PHE A 344 -7.73 8.48 5.66
C PHE A 344 -8.20 9.19 4.37
N ALA A 345 -8.19 8.50 3.24
CA ALA A 345 -8.77 8.98 1.99
C ALA A 345 -10.25 8.57 1.83
N LYS A 346 -10.74 7.63 2.65
CA LYS A 346 -12.15 7.20 2.61
C LYS A 346 -13.07 8.29 3.18
N PRO A 347 -14.34 8.35 2.74
CA PRO A 347 -15.35 9.27 3.27
C PRO A 347 -15.85 8.85 4.67
N LEU A 348 -14.91 8.59 5.58
CA LEU A 348 -15.15 8.20 6.96
C LEU A 348 -14.77 9.34 7.91
N PRO A 349 -15.57 9.63 8.95
CA PRO A 349 -15.19 10.59 9.97
C PRO A 349 -13.89 10.17 10.67
N LYS A 350 -13.04 11.14 11.01
CA LYS A 350 -11.74 10.90 11.66
C LYS A 350 -11.83 10.01 12.89
N ASP A 351 -12.78 10.29 13.78
CA ASP A 351 -13.00 9.52 15.00
C ASP A 351 -13.38 8.06 14.70
N PHE A 352 -14.08 7.82 13.59
CA PHE A 352 -14.45 6.48 13.18
C PHE A 352 -13.25 5.72 12.60
N VAL A 353 -12.39 6.39 11.81
CA VAL A 353 -11.11 5.82 11.34
C VAL A 353 -10.25 5.37 12.52
N ILE A 354 -10.09 6.21 13.55
CA ILE A 354 -9.35 5.85 14.76
C ILE A 354 -9.99 4.66 15.49
N LYS A 355 -11.33 4.61 15.58
CA LYS A 355 -12.04 3.45 16.15
C LYS A 355 -11.79 2.16 15.36
N LEU A 356 -11.70 2.21 14.03
CA LEU A 356 -11.34 1.05 13.22
C LEU A 356 -9.91 0.57 13.52
N MET A 357 -8.95 1.51 13.51
CA MET A 357 -7.54 1.22 13.73
C MET A 357 -7.28 0.63 15.12
N THR A 358 -7.95 1.15 16.14
CA THR A 358 -7.87 0.64 17.54
C THR A 358 -8.72 -0.61 17.79
N GLY A 359 -9.58 -1.00 16.86
CA GLY A 359 -10.45 -2.17 16.97
C GLY A 359 -11.72 -1.96 17.79
N GLN A 360 -12.06 -0.71 18.12
CA GLN A 360 -13.32 -0.31 18.76
C GLN A 360 -14.51 -0.29 17.78
N ALA A 361 -14.23 -0.30 16.48
CA ALA A 361 -15.20 -0.53 15.41
C ALA A 361 -14.63 -1.51 14.38
N LYS A 362 -15.51 -2.08 13.54
CA LYS A 362 -15.14 -2.95 12.42
C LYS A 362 -16.02 -2.69 11.21
N ILE A 363 -15.42 -2.84 10.03
CA ILE A 363 -16.15 -3.01 8.77
C ILE A 363 -15.79 -4.39 8.23
N ILE A 364 -16.80 -5.25 8.08
CA ILE A 364 -16.64 -6.60 7.52
C ILE A 364 -17.26 -6.62 6.14
N ILE A 365 -16.49 -7.05 5.16
CA ILE A 365 -16.89 -7.15 3.76
C ILE A 365 -16.89 -8.62 3.37
N GLY A 366 -18.02 -9.10 2.87
CA GLY A 366 -18.19 -10.45 2.36
C GLY A 366 -18.51 -10.43 0.87
N ILE A 367 -17.95 -11.36 0.11
CA ILE A 367 -18.22 -11.50 -1.33
C ILE A 367 -18.74 -12.89 -1.58
N ASP A 368 -19.97 -12.97 -2.09
CA ASP A 368 -20.53 -14.18 -2.72
C ASP A 368 -19.93 -14.30 -4.12
N MET A 369 -19.01 -15.25 -4.30
CA MET A 369 -18.22 -15.35 -5.53
C MET A 369 -19.03 -15.94 -6.68
N ASP A 370 -20.03 -16.75 -6.38
CA ASP A 370 -20.93 -17.30 -7.40
C ASP A 370 -21.81 -16.19 -7.99
N LYS A 371 -22.32 -15.29 -7.14
CA LYS A 371 -23.04 -14.10 -7.62
C LYS A 371 -22.13 -13.06 -8.25
N LEU A 372 -20.88 -12.92 -7.80
CA LEU A 372 -19.91 -12.04 -8.46
C LEU A 372 -19.71 -12.44 -9.93
N ILE A 373 -19.59 -13.75 -10.20
CA ILE A 373 -19.52 -14.28 -11.57
C ILE A 373 -20.76 -13.88 -12.37
N GLN A 374 -21.95 -13.95 -11.78
CA GLN A 374 -23.19 -13.53 -12.44
C GLN A 374 -23.16 -12.03 -12.75
N VAL A 375 -22.76 -11.18 -11.80
CA VAL A 375 -22.62 -9.73 -12.02
C VAL A 375 -21.65 -9.44 -13.16
N PHE A 376 -20.51 -10.12 -13.23
CA PHE A 376 -19.54 -9.91 -14.31
C PHE A 376 -20.11 -10.33 -15.67
N ASN A 377 -20.80 -11.47 -15.74
CA ASN A 377 -21.48 -11.94 -16.95
C ASN A 377 -22.58 -10.97 -17.41
N ASP A 378 -23.41 -10.50 -16.47
CA ASP A 378 -24.48 -9.53 -16.73
C ASP A 378 -23.93 -8.19 -17.27
N ASN A 379 -22.66 -7.88 -16.97
CA ASN A 379 -21.96 -6.67 -17.41
C ASN A 379 -20.92 -6.93 -18.52
N GLY A 380 -21.10 -8.00 -19.30
CA GLY A 380 -20.36 -8.23 -20.54
C GLY A 380 -19.00 -8.89 -20.41
N VAL A 381 -18.60 -9.33 -19.21
CA VAL A 381 -17.37 -10.09 -18.97
C VAL A 381 -17.71 -11.56 -18.79
N LYS A 382 -17.45 -12.39 -19.81
CA LYS A 382 -17.69 -13.83 -19.70
C LYS A 382 -16.79 -14.41 -18.61
N THR A 383 -17.42 -14.90 -17.55
CA THR A 383 -16.76 -15.30 -16.32
C THR A 383 -17.27 -16.66 -15.91
N ARG A 384 -16.36 -17.57 -15.53
CA ARG A 384 -16.72 -18.91 -15.04
C ARG A 384 -15.70 -19.46 -14.07
N TRP A 385 -16.14 -20.41 -13.25
CA TRP A 385 -15.23 -21.27 -12.51
C TRP A 385 -14.40 -22.16 -13.45
N LEU A 386 -13.09 -22.18 -13.24
CA LEU A 386 -12.20 -23.16 -13.84
C LEU A 386 -12.30 -24.49 -13.09
N SER A 387 -12.02 -25.61 -13.77
CA SER A 387 -11.81 -26.90 -13.11
C SER A 387 -10.53 -26.88 -12.26
N LYS A 388 -10.41 -27.83 -11.31
CA LYS A 388 -9.18 -28.00 -10.51
C LYS A 388 -7.95 -28.26 -11.41
N ARG A 389 -8.14 -28.96 -12.53
CA ARG A 389 -7.09 -29.24 -13.52
C ARG A 389 -6.67 -27.98 -14.28
N GLU A 390 -7.62 -27.20 -14.78
CA GLU A 390 -7.33 -25.89 -15.42
C GLU A 390 -6.61 -24.96 -14.44
N THR A 391 -7.11 -24.87 -13.20
CA THR A 391 -6.50 -24.06 -12.13
C THR A 391 -5.05 -24.48 -11.85
N GLY A 392 -4.79 -25.79 -11.78
CA GLY A 392 -3.43 -26.32 -11.60
C GLY A 392 -2.47 -25.91 -12.72
N LYS A 393 -2.92 -25.93 -13.98
CA LYS A 393 -2.11 -25.49 -15.13
C LYS A 393 -1.77 -24.01 -15.08
N VAL A 394 -2.71 -23.18 -14.65
CA VAL A 394 -2.47 -21.74 -14.49
C VAL A 394 -1.46 -21.51 -13.37
N ASN A 395 -1.64 -22.13 -12.21
CA ASN A 395 -0.74 -21.95 -11.07
C ASN A 395 0.71 -22.36 -11.38
N SER A 396 0.92 -23.39 -12.20
CA SER A 396 2.28 -23.80 -12.61
C SER A 396 2.96 -22.78 -13.54
N ASN A 397 2.19 -22.12 -14.40
CA ASN A 397 2.70 -21.16 -15.39
C ASN A 397 2.75 -19.72 -14.84
N GLY A 398 1.93 -19.41 -13.84
CA GLY A 398 1.66 -18.06 -13.34
C GLY A 398 2.39 -17.67 -12.07
N LYS A 399 3.66 -18.08 -11.86
CA LYS A 399 4.45 -17.82 -10.62
C LYS A 399 4.52 -16.35 -10.15
N LYS A 400 4.00 -15.38 -10.91
CA LYS A 400 4.00 -13.94 -10.59
C LYS A 400 2.60 -13.34 -10.34
N LEU A 401 1.50 -14.07 -10.55
CA LEU A 401 0.14 -13.56 -10.35
C LEU A 401 -0.44 -14.13 -9.04
N GLU A 402 -0.92 -13.25 -8.16
CA GLU A 402 -1.72 -13.64 -7.00
C GLU A 402 -3.10 -14.10 -7.48
N ILE A 403 -3.23 -15.40 -7.74
CA ILE A 403 -4.47 -16.00 -8.24
C ILE A 403 -5.41 -16.26 -7.05
N VAL A 404 -6.66 -15.85 -7.19
CA VAL A 404 -7.70 -16.16 -6.18
C VAL A 404 -8.18 -17.58 -6.42
N VAL A 405 -7.93 -18.47 -5.45
CA VAL A 405 -8.34 -19.88 -5.49
C VAL A 405 -9.27 -20.18 -4.33
N ILE A 406 -10.48 -20.65 -4.63
CA ILE A 406 -11.50 -21.03 -3.65
C ILE A 406 -11.90 -22.46 -3.94
N ASN A 407 -11.90 -23.32 -2.91
CA ASN A 407 -12.21 -24.75 -3.03
C ASN A 407 -11.37 -25.47 -4.12
N GLY A 408 -10.14 -25.01 -4.35
CA GLY A 408 -9.22 -25.52 -5.36
C GLY A 408 -9.51 -25.09 -6.80
N ARG A 409 -10.39 -24.10 -7.00
CA ARG A 409 -10.79 -23.56 -8.31
C ARG A 409 -10.48 -22.07 -8.39
N ALA A 410 -9.95 -21.62 -9.53
CA ALA A 410 -9.85 -20.21 -9.88
C ALA A 410 -11.04 -19.77 -10.75
N ILE A 411 -11.19 -18.47 -10.94
CA ILE A 411 -12.21 -17.88 -11.83
C ILE A 411 -11.52 -17.38 -13.10
N GLY A 412 -11.92 -17.93 -14.25
CA GLY A 412 -11.49 -17.48 -15.56
C GLY A 412 -12.40 -16.37 -16.08
N ILE A 413 -11.81 -15.42 -16.80
CA ILE A 413 -12.49 -14.30 -17.45
C ILE A 413 -12.07 -14.22 -18.92
N GLU A 414 -12.99 -13.87 -19.81
CA GLU A 414 -12.71 -13.47 -21.18
C GLU A 414 -12.80 -11.94 -21.25
N LEU A 415 -11.65 -11.29 -21.47
CA LEU A 415 -11.55 -9.84 -21.68
C LEU A 415 -11.93 -9.49 -23.13
N GLY A 416 -12.18 -8.20 -23.38
CA GLY A 416 -12.45 -7.68 -24.72
C GLY A 416 -11.46 -8.19 -25.78
N HIS A 417 -11.98 -8.53 -26.96
CA HIS A 417 -11.24 -9.13 -28.09
C HIS A 417 -10.74 -10.58 -27.88
N GLY A 418 -11.41 -11.37 -27.02
CA GLY A 418 -11.15 -12.81 -26.90
C GLY A 418 -9.89 -13.17 -26.13
N LYS A 419 -9.32 -12.24 -25.36
CA LYS A 419 -8.18 -12.50 -24.48
C LYS A 419 -8.64 -13.21 -23.22
N GLU A 420 -8.08 -14.38 -22.92
CA GLU A 420 -8.35 -15.07 -21.66
C GLU A 420 -7.51 -14.49 -20.51
N GLY A 421 -8.12 -14.38 -19.34
CA GLY A 421 -7.52 -13.91 -18.11
C GLY A 421 -8.10 -14.62 -16.89
N ILE A 422 -7.67 -14.20 -15.70
CA ILE A 422 -8.08 -14.80 -14.44
C ILE A 422 -8.35 -13.70 -13.42
N VAL A 423 -9.34 -13.94 -12.56
CA VAL A 423 -9.58 -13.09 -11.39
C VAL A 423 -8.40 -13.19 -10.43
N SER A 424 -7.61 -12.11 -10.38
CA SER A 424 -6.45 -11.98 -9.50
C SER A 424 -6.81 -11.28 -8.19
N GLY A 425 -5.91 -11.34 -7.21
CA GLY A 425 -6.01 -10.62 -5.95
C GLY A 425 -6.18 -9.12 -6.14
N GLY A 426 -5.61 -8.55 -7.22
CA GLY A 426 -5.79 -7.13 -7.56
C GLY A 426 -7.24 -6.76 -7.89
N ILE A 427 -8.02 -7.64 -8.52
CA ILE A 427 -9.44 -7.39 -8.81
C ILE A 427 -10.24 -7.38 -7.50
N ILE A 428 -9.99 -8.35 -6.62
CA ILE A 428 -10.65 -8.41 -5.31
C ILE A 428 -10.24 -7.22 -4.44
N SER A 429 -8.96 -6.84 -4.45
CA SER A 429 -8.44 -5.67 -3.75
C SER A 429 -9.14 -4.39 -4.19
N LYS A 430 -9.38 -4.21 -5.49
CA LYS A 430 -10.13 -3.03 -5.98
C LYS A 430 -11.56 -2.98 -5.45
N ILE A 431 -12.23 -4.13 -5.42
CA ILE A 431 -13.60 -4.22 -4.88
C ILE A 431 -13.58 -3.95 -3.38
N VAL A 432 -12.70 -4.59 -2.61
CA VAL A 432 -12.74 -4.53 -1.13
C VAL A 432 -12.11 -3.26 -0.57
N PHE A 433 -10.93 -2.89 -1.05
CA PHE A 433 -10.10 -1.82 -0.47
C PHE A 433 -10.20 -0.50 -1.24
N ASP A 434 -10.24 -0.53 -2.57
CA ASP A 434 -10.46 0.69 -3.36
C ASP A 434 -11.97 1.02 -3.48
N ASN A 435 -12.86 0.21 -2.88
CA ASN A 435 -14.32 0.36 -2.88
C ASN A 435 -14.97 0.55 -4.26
N VAL A 436 -14.42 -0.10 -5.28
CA VAL A 436 -14.98 -0.09 -6.64
C VAL A 436 -16.21 -1.02 -6.69
N LEU A 437 -17.30 -0.54 -7.28
CA LEU A 437 -18.51 -1.34 -7.46
C LEU A 437 -18.24 -2.52 -8.42
N PRO A 438 -18.62 -3.77 -8.07
CA PRO A 438 -18.34 -4.94 -8.91
C PRO A 438 -18.85 -4.83 -10.36
N SER A 439 -20.06 -4.31 -10.57
CA SER A 439 -20.65 -4.08 -11.89
C SER A 439 -19.87 -3.05 -12.71
N SER A 440 -19.50 -1.91 -12.10
CA SER A 440 -18.68 -0.89 -12.77
C SER A 440 -17.29 -1.42 -13.14
N LEU A 441 -16.67 -2.21 -12.26
CA LEU A 441 -15.39 -2.86 -12.57
C LEU A 441 -15.52 -3.82 -13.77
N ALA A 442 -16.59 -4.61 -13.83
CA ALA A 442 -16.85 -5.49 -14.97
C ALA A 442 -17.03 -4.70 -16.28
N GLN A 443 -17.78 -3.61 -16.25
CA GLN A 443 -17.95 -2.73 -17.42
C GLN A 443 -16.61 -2.18 -17.90
N ALA A 444 -15.78 -1.65 -16.99
CA ALA A 444 -14.44 -1.17 -17.32
C ALA A 444 -13.54 -2.27 -17.91
N MET A 445 -13.65 -3.52 -17.43
CA MET A 445 -12.91 -4.66 -17.97
C MET A 445 -13.39 -5.08 -19.35
N SER A 446 -14.68 -4.95 -19.64
CA SER A 446 -15.27 -5.29 -20.94
C SER A 446 -14.81 -4.35 -22.06
N THR A 447 -14.56 -3.08 -21.72
CA THR A 447 -14.11 -2.04 -22.67
C THR A 447 -12.59 -1.88 -22.72
N ALA A 448 -11.87 -2.41 -21.73
CA ALA A 448 -10.43 -2.31 -21.67
C ALA A 448 -9.77 -3.05 -22.85
N GLN A 449 -9.02 -2.30 -23.67
CA GLN A 449 -7.97 -2.88 -24.49
C GLN A 449 -6.89 -3.41 -23.56
N GLY A 450 -7.00 -4.67 -23.14
CA GLY A 450 -6.07 -5.27 -22.19
C GLY A 450 -4.62 -5.09 -22.66
N PRO A 451 -3.64 -4.93 -21.74
CA PRO A 451 -2.25 -4.72 -22.10
C PRO A 451 -1.78 -5.76 -23.12
N THR A 452 -1.04 -5.31 -24.13
CA THR A 452 -0.35 -6.17 -25.09
C THR A 452 0.81 -6.86 -24.39
N MET A 453 0.53 -7.93 -23.64
CA MET A 453 1.56 -8.93 -23.35
C MET A 453 1.59 -9.89 -24.54
N LYS A 454 2.59 -9.74 -25.41
CA LYS A 454 2.97 -10.81 -26.33
C LYS A 454 3.56 -11.94 -25.49
N PHE A 455 2.77 -12.98 -25.24
CA PHE A 455 3.34 -14.26 -24.82
C PHE A 455 4.04 -14.84 -26.05
N GLY A 456 5.31 -15.18 -25.89
CA GLY A 456 6.23 -15.48 -26.99
C GLY A 456 5.63 -16.44 -28.01
N ASP A 457 5.65 -16.01 -29.27
CA ASP A 457 5.61 -16.92 -30.39
C ASP A 457 6.79 -17.87 -30.27
N GLU A 458 6.51 -19.15 -30.44
CA GLU A 458 7.49 -20.19 -30.66
C GLU A 458 8.37 -19.78 -31.84
N HIS A 459 9.57 -19.28 -31.56
CA HIS A 459 10.63 -19.36 -32.55
C HIS A 459 11.16 -20.77 -32.54
N ASP A 460 10.52 -21.58 -33.38
CA ASP A 460 11.07 -22.76 -34.00
C ASP A 460 12.57 -22.57 -34.28
N GLY A 461 13.32 -23.58 -33.85
CA GLY A 461 14.72 -23.66 -34.18
C GLY A 461 14.89 -23.71 -35.69
N ASN A 462 15.79 -22.89 -36.19
CA ASN A 462 16.70 -23.37 -37.21
C ASN A 462 18.07 -22.72 -37.02
N GLN A 463 19.03 -23.61 -36.76
CA GLN A 463 20.45 -23.39 -36.92
C GLN A 463 20.73 -22.87 -38.34
N GLN A 464 21.68 -21.94 -38.48
CA GLN A 464 22.87 -22.16 -39.31
C GLN A 464 23.91 -21.04 -39.13
N ILE A 465 25.07 -21.48 -38.65
CA ILE A 465 26.46 -20.97 -38.75
C ILE A 465 26.77 -19.62 -38.10
#